data_AF-A0A6G3XMA4-F1
#
_entry.id   AF-A0A6G3XMA4-F1
#
_cell.length_a   1.000
_cell.length_b   1.000
_cell.length_c   1.000
_cell.angle_alpha   90.00
_cell.angle_beta   90.00
_cell.angle_gamma   90.00
#
_symmetry.space_group_name_H-M   'P 1'
#
loop_
_entity.id
_entity.type
_entity.pdbx_description
1 polymer ?
#
loop_
_entity_poly.entity_id
_entity_poly.type
_entity_poly.pdbx_seq_one_letter_code
_entity_poly.pdbx_strand_id
1 'polypeptide(L)'
;RIVPLWEGDPLTGVYAPEWNDAEEAAEGHLAVLAAALDGLWGPHRPVRLHLALLRREAGTPVEPLFEALFAEDLYGDLVVWGPVAPGGRWIALTVGHSDGDAPLVLAALVSDRPVTEPEDGDGPL
;
A
#
# COMPACT_ATOMS: atom_id res chain seq x y z
N ARG A 1 0.57 6.99 -10.41
CA ARG A 1 1.30 5.89 -11.08
C ARG A 1 1.73 4.89 -10.03
N ILE A 2 1.41 3.62 -10.22
CA ILE A 2 1.88 2.51 -9.38
C ILE A 2 3.08 1.87 -10.10
N VAL A 3 4.10 1.49 -9.34
CA VAL A 3 5.35 0.91 -9.85
C VAL A 3 5.74 -0.26 -8.94
N PRO A 4 5.75 -1.51 -9.43
CA PRO A 4 6.27 -2.63 -8.65
C PRO A 4 7.78 -2.44 -8.47
N LEU A 5 8.26 -2.62 -7.25
CA LEU A 5 9.67 -2.49 -6.87
C LEU A 5 10.30 -3.85 -6.58
N TRP A 6 9.51 -4.76 -6.02
CA TRP A 6 9.92 -6.11 -5.68
C TRP A 6 8.69 -7.02 -5.66
N GLU A 7 8.91 -8.28 -6.00
CA GLU A 7 7.93 -9.36 -5.99
C GLU A 7 8.58 -10.55 -5.28
N GLY A 8 7.83 -11.16 -4.36
CA GLY A 8 8.26 -12.34 -3.62
C GLY A 8 8.14 -13.64 -4.42
N ASP A 9 8.44 -14.76 -3.77
CA ASP A 9 8.19 -16.07 -4.36
C ASP A 9 6.68 -16.39 -4.38
N PRO A 10 6.21 -17.23 -5.33
CA PRO A 10 4.84 -17.72 -5.32
C PRO A 10 4.53 -18.44 -4.01
N LEU A 11 3.37 -18.14 -3.43
CA LEU A 11 2.93 -18.72 -2.16
C LEU A 11 2.04 -19.95 -2.36
N THR A 12 1.98 -20.48 -3.59
CA THR A 12 1.17 -21.65 -3.94
C THR A 12 1.57 -22.88 -3.13
N GLY A 13 0.64 -23.36 -2.30
CA GLY A 13 0.87 -24.56 -1.47
C GLY A 13 1.83 -24.33 -0.29
N VAL A 14 2.10 -23.07 0.04
CA VAL A 14 2.87 -22.65 1.22
C VAL A 14 1.93 -22.67 2.44
N TYR A 15 2.42 -23.17 3.57
CA TYR A 15 1.65 -23.26 4.81
C TYR A 15 2.19 -22.33 5.89
N ALA A 16 1.37 -22.11 6.93
CA ALA A 16 1.46 -21.01 7.90
C ALA A 16 2.87 -20.53 8.32
N PRO A 17 3.89 -21.37 8.63
CA PRO A 17 5.20 -20.84 8.99
C PRO A 17 5.90 -20.12 7.84
N GLU A 18 5.94 -20.74 6.67
CA GLU A 18 6.61 -20.20 5.48
C GLU A 18 5.84 -18.99 4.92
N TRP A 19 4.51 -18.96 5.09
CA TRP A 19 3.68 -17.80 4.79
C TRP A 19 4.07 -16.59 5.65
N ASN A 20 4.14 -16.79 6.96
CA ASN A 20 4.53 -15.74 7.90
C ASN A 20 5.95 -15.22 7.63
N ASP A 21 6.88 -16.12 7.29
CA ASP A 21 8.25 -15.74 6.93
C ASP A 21 8.28 -14.86 5.66
N ALA A 22 7.42 -15.15 4.68
CA ALA A 22 7.29 -14.34 3.47
C ALA A 22 6.69 -12.96 3.77
N GLU A 23 5.66 -12.90 4.63
CA GLU A 23 5.08 -11.63 5.11
C GLU A 23 6.13 -10.80 5.85
N GLU A 24 6.86 -11.40 6.79
CA GLU A 24 7.91 -10.72 7.56
C GLU A 24 9.03 -10.22 6.65
N ALA A 25 9.43 -10.99 5.63
CA ALA A 25 10.43 -10.57 4.65
C ALA A 25 9.94 -9.38 3.82
N ALA A 26 8.69 -9.39 3.36
CA ALA A 26 8.11 -8.31 2.58
C ALA A 26 7.96 -7.03 3.42
N GLU A 27 7.47 -7.13 4.66
CA GLU A 27 7.42 -6.03 5.61
C GLU A 27 8.82 -5.51 5.94
N GLY A 28 9.82 -6.39 6.06
CA GLY A 28 11.21 -6.03 6.23
C GLY A 28 11.76 -5.20 5.07
N HIS A 29 11.45 -5.57 3.83
CA HIS A 29 11.81 -4.78 2.65
C HIS A 29 11.15 -3.40 2.66
N LEU A 30 9.85 -3.33 3.00
CA LEU A 30 9.13 -2.08 3.15
C LEU A 30 9.78 -1.19 4.22
N ALA A 31 10.10 -1.74 5.39
CA ALA A 31 10.69 -1.01 6.51
C ALA A 31 12.08 -0.45 6.16
N VAL A 32 12.93 -1.25 5.52
CA VAL A 32 14.27 -0.82 5.08
C VAL A 32 14.17 0.33 4.08
N LEU A 33 13.27 0.21 3.09
CA LEU A 33 13.09 1.24 2.09
C LEU A 33 12.47 2.51 2.70
N ALA A 34 11.46 2.37 3.55
CA ALA A 34 10.84 3.50 4.24
C ALA A 34 11.84 4.26 5.11
N ALA A 35 12.69 3.57 5.88
CA ALA A 35 13.72 4.20 6.69
C ALA A 35 14.75 4.97 5.84
N ALA A 36 15.12 4.43 4.67
CA ALA A 36 16.00 5.14 3.75
C ALA A 36 15.35 6.42 3.19
N LEU A 37 14.06 6.37 2.84
CA LEU A 37 13.31 7.53 2.35
C LEU A 37 13.02 8.56 3.45
N ASP A 38 12.82 8.11 4.69
CA ASP A 38 12.69 8.99 5.85
C ASP A 38 13.96 9.84 6.05
N GLY A 39 15.13 9.27 5.79
CA GLY A 39 16.41 10.00 5.81
C GLY A 39 16.52 11.10 4.75
N LEU A 40 15.75 10.99 3.65
CA LEU A 40 15.76 11.95 2.54
C LEU A 40 14.68 13.02 2.68
N TRP A 41 13.48 12.63 3.13
CA TRP A 41 12.28 13.48 3.08
C TRP A 41 11.67 13.78 4.45
N GLY A 42 12.24 13.23 5.52
CA GLY A 42 11.65 13.25 6.84
C GLY A 42 10.64 12.12 7.04
N PRO A 43 10.05 12.01 8.24
CA PRO A 43 9.22 10.86 8.61
C PRO A 43 7.98 10.73 7.73
N HIS A 44 7.68 9.50 7.32
CA HIS A 44 6.45 9.16 6.64
C HIS A 44 5.22 9.23 7.56
N ARG A 45 4.04 9.31 6.94
CA ARG A 45 2.74 9.16 7.59
C ARG A 45 2.05 7.89 7.09
N PRO A 46 1.48 7.05 7.97
CA PRO A 46 0.64 5.94 7.53
C PRO A 46 -0.69 6.43 6.97
N VAL A 47 -1.24 5.72 5.99
CA VAL A 47 -2.60 5.90 5.46
C VAL A 47 -3.25 4.52 5.38
N ARG A 48 -4.32 4.33 6.15
CA ARG A 48 -5.02 3.04 6.21
C ARG A 48 -5.97 2.89 5.02
N LEU A 49 -6.01 1.71 4.40
CA LEU A 49 -6.96 1.42 3.32
C LEU A 49 -8.23 0.71 3.78
N HIS A 50 -8.29 0.25 5.03
CA HIS A 50 -9.39 -0.56 5.55
C HIS A 50 -10.79 0.04 5.25
N LEU A 51 -10.97 1.35 5.48
CA LEU A 51 -12.25 2.01 5.22
C LEU A 51 -12.59 2.10 3.73
N ALA A 52 -11.58 2.32 2.86
CA ALA A 52 -11.79 2.29 1.42
C ALA A 52 -12.15 0.88 0.94
N LEU A 53 -11.51 -0.16 1.49
CA LEU A 53 -11.82 -1.54 1.15
C LEU A 53 -13.28 -1.89 1.52
N LEU A 54 -13.69 -1.58 2.75
CA LEU A 54 -15.07 -1.79 3.21
C LEU A 54 -16.11 -1.07 2.32
N ARG A 55 -15.83 0.18 1.92
CA ARG A 55 -16.70 0.93 1.02
C ARG A 55 -16.83 0.26 -0.35
N ARG A 56 -15.71 -0.19 -0.91
CA ARG A 56 -15.70 -0.88 -2.20
C ARG A 56 -16.51 -2.19 -2.14
N GLU A 57 -16.34 -2.97 -1.08
CA GLU A 57 -17.12 -4.19 -0.85
C GLU A 57 -18.62 -3.91 -0.69
N ALA A 58 -18.98 -2.78 -0.06
CA ALA A 58 -20.36 -2.30 0.06
C ALA A 58 -20.91 -1.66 -1.24
N GLY A 59 -20.14 -1.64 -2.33
CA GLY A 59 -20.54 -1.01 -3.60
C GLY A 59 -20.60 0.52 -3.57
N THR A 60 -19.99 1.15 -2.55
CA THR A 60 -19.86 2.60 -2.44
C THR A 60 -18.66 3.08 -3.26
N PRO A 61 -18.78 4.16 -4.06
CA PRO A 61 -17.65 4.70 -4.79
C PRO A 61 -16.50 5.10 -3.85
N VAL A 62 -15.29 4.67 -4.17
CA VAL A 62 -14.07 5.09 -3.48
C VAL A 62 -13.22 5.98 -4.39
N GLU A 63 -12.27 6.69 -3.80
CA GLU A 63 -11.41 7.60 -4.54
C GLU A 63 -10.63 6.84 -5.63
N PRO A 64 -10.42 7.44 -6.82
CA PRO A 64 -9.78 6.76 -7.95
C PRO A 64 -8.39 6.18 -7.64
N LEU A 65 -7.70 6.73 -6.64
CA LEU A 65 -6.43 6.19 -6.18
C LEU A 65 -6.60 4.81 -5.51
N PHE A 66 -7.57 4.68 -4.61
CA PHE A 66 -7.82 3.41 -3.91
C PHE A 66 -8.36 2.38 -4.88
N GLU A 67 -9.25 2.76 -5.81
CA GLU A 67 -9.67 1.85 -6.88
C GLU A 67 -8.48 1.34 -7.71
N ALA A 68 -7.53 2.22 -8.05
CA ALA A 68 -6.34 1.81 -8.80
C ALA A 68 -5.44 0.85 -8.00
N LEU A 69 -5.31 1.04 -6.68
CA LEU A 69 -4.56 0.11 -5.82
C LEU A 69 -5.25 -1.25 -5.74
N PHE A 70 -6.56 -1.26 -5.53
CA PHE A 70 -7.34 -2.49 -5.44
C PHE A 70 -7.50 -3.22 -6.77
N ALA A 71 -7.40 -2.52 -7.91
CA ALA A 71 -7.35 -3.14 -9.23
C ALA A 71 -6.02 -3.84 -9.53
N GLU A 72 -4.96 -3.44 -8.82
CA GLU A 72 -3.62 -4.06 -8.87
C GLU A 72 -3.40 -4.98 -7.66
N ASP A 73 -4.46 -5.30 -6.92
CA ASP A 73 -4.44 -6.19 -5.75
C ASP A 73 -3.50 -5.75 -4.61
N LEU A 74 -3.36 -4.43 -4.44
CA LEU A 74 -2.60 -3.82 -3.37
C LEU A 74 -3.52 -3.35 -2.25
N TYR A 75 -3.77 -4.24 -1.29
CA TYR A 75 -4.68 -3.98 -0.16
C TYR A 75 -3.98 -3.48 1.11
N GLY A 76 -2.65 -3.58 1.19
CA GLY A 76 -1.90 -3.18 2.38
C GLY A 76 -1.78 -1.67 2.55
N ASP A 77 -1.67 -1.25 3.81
CA ASP A 77 -1.59 0.16 4.19
C ASP A 77 -0.43 0.91 3.52
N LEU A 78 -0.63 2.21 3.29
CA LEU A 78 0.38 3.05 2.67
C LEU A 78 1.27 3.70 3.73
N VAL A 79 2.56 3.77 3.47
CA VAL A 79 3.45 4.76 4.09
C VAL A 79 3.70 5.88 3.09
N VAL A 80 3.44 7.13 3.49
CA VAL A 80 3.34 8.26 2.57
C VAL A 80 4.31 9.38 2.95
N TRP A 81 5.00 9.93 1.94
CA TRP A 81 5.74 11.18 1.99
C TRP A 81 5.10 12.19 1.04
N GLY A 82 4.99 13.44 1.46
CA GLY A 82 4.63 14.50 0.55
C GLY A 82 4.07 15.76 1.20
N PRO A 83 4.00 16.85 0.44
CA PRO A 83 4.59 16.99 -0.91
C PRO A 83 6.14 17.05 -0.83
N VAL A 84 6.84 16.20 -1.61
CA VAL A 84 8.32 16.15 -1.61
C VAL A 84 8.91 17.07 -2.69
N ALA A 85 10.07 17.66 -2.39
CA ALA A 85 10.79 18.52 -3.31
C ALA A 85 11.86 17.73 -4.12
N PRO A 86 12.18 18.17 -5.36
CA PRO A 86 11.48 19.18 -6.15
C PRO A 86 10.21 18.60 -6.81
N GLY A 87 9.21 19.46 -7.06
CA GLY A 87 8.03 19.10 -7.86
C GLY A 87 6.76 18.77 -7.08
N GLY A 88 6.78 18.80 -5.75
CA GLY A 88 5.58 18.77 -4.90
C GLY A 88 4.77 17.47 -5.00
N ARG A 89 5.44 16.36 -5.35
CA ARG A 89 4.78 15.07 -5.55
C ARG A 89 4.55 14.36 -4.22
N TRP A 90 3.58 13.47 -4.23
CA TRP A 90 3.32 12.55 -3.13
C TRP A 90 3.84 11.18 -3.52
N ILE A 91 4.63 10.59 -2.64
CA ILE A 91 5.21 9.26 -2.79
C ILE A 91 4.60 8.39 -1.71
N ALA A 92 4.20 7.17 -2.06
CA ALA A 92 3.84 6.17 -1.07
C ALA A 92 4.46 4.81 -1.39
N LEU A 93 4.61 3.98 -0.38
CA LEU A 93 4.94 2.57 -0.52
C LEU A 93 3.86 1.71 0.12
N THR A 94 3.68 0.51 -0.39
CA THR A 94 2.79 -0.52 0.16
C THR A 94 3.33 -1.90 -0.15
N VAL A 95 2.99 -2.86 0.71
CA VAL A 95 3.11 -4.29 0.44
C VAL A 95 1.70 -4.85 0.39
N GLY A 96 1.35 -5.56 -0.67
CA GLY A 96 0.04 -6.20 -0.79
C GLY A 96 0.08 -7.42 -1.71
N HIS A 97 -1.01 -8.20 -1.69
CA HIS A 97 -1.24 -9.33 -2.59
C HIS A 97 -2.75 -9.61 -2.74
N SER A 98 -3.12 -10.29 -3.83
CA SER A 98 -4.52 -10.54 -4.24
C SER A 98 -5.22 -11.63 -3.45
N ASP A 99 -4.55 -12.77 -3.29
CA ASP A 99 -5.11 -13.97 -2.69
C ASP A 99 -4.00 -14.84 -2.08
N GLY A 100 -4.41 -15.83 -1.29
CA GLY A 100 -3.54 -16.67 -0.46
C GLY A 100 -2.52 -17.53 -1.20
N ASP A 101 -2.38 -17.43 -2.53
CA ASP A 101 -1.34 -18.11 -3.30
C ASP A 101 -0.49 -17.12 -4.14
N ALA A 102 -0.92 -15.86 -4.28
CA ALA A 102 -0.20 -14.83 -5.02
C ALA A 102 1.06 -14.35 -4.27
N PRO A 103 2.16 -14.03 -4.98
CA PRO A 103 3.33 -13.41 -4.37
C PRO A 103 3.02 -12.08 -3.70
N LEU A 104 3.75 -11.76 -2.63
CA LEU A 104 3.74 -10.43 -2.05
C LEU A 104 4.46 -9.44 -2.96
N VAL A 105 3.85 -8.28 -3.18
CA VAL A 105 4.41 -7.22 -4.03
C VAL A 105 4.66 -5.97 -3.20
N LEU A 106 5.91 -5.49 -3.23
CA LEU A 106 6.25 -4.13 -2.76
C LEU A 106 6.10 -3.17 -3.94
N ALA A 107 5.23 -2.18 -3.79
CA ALA A 107 4.96 -1.19 -4.83
C ALA A 107 5.17 0.23 -4.32
N ALA A 108 5.64 1.09 -5.24
CA ALA A 108 5.64 2.53 -5.06
C ALA A 108 4.49 3.20 -5.81
N LEU A 109 3.88 4.18 -5.15
CA LEU A 109 2.92 5.09 -5.73
C LEU A 109 3.56 6.47 -5.89
N VAL A 110 3.35 7.09 -7.05
CA VAL A 110 3.65 8.51 -7.28
C VAL A 110 2.36 9.22 -7.69
N SER A 111 1.99 10.24 -6.93
CA SER A 111 0.80 11.06 -7.12
C SER A 111 1.16 12.54 -7.22
N ASP A 112 0.42 13.27 -8.05
CA ASP A 112 0.43 14.73 -8.13
C ASP A 112 -0.53 15.38 -7.11
N ARG A 113 -1.35 14.55 -6.44
CA ARG A 113 -2.33 14.95 -5.42
C ARG A 113 -2.01 14.34 -4.06
N PRO A 114 -2.46 14.96 -2.95
CA PRO A 114 -2.36 14.38 -1.62
C PRO A 114 -2.92 12.98 -1.54
N VAL A 115 -2.24 12.11 -0.79
CA VAL A 115 -2.72 10.79 -0.42
C VAL A 115 -3.24 10.90 1.02
N THR A 116 -4.55 11.02 1.15
CA THR A 116 -5.25 11.20 2.42
C THR A 116 -5.95 9.92 2.81
N GLU A 117 -5.94 9.62 4.11
CA GLU A 117 -6.76 8.55 4.66
C GLU A 117 -8.24 8.83 4.37
N PRO A 118 -9.02 7.81 3.96
CA PRO A 118 -10.45 7.98 3.78
C PRO A 118 -11.05 8.44 5.11
N GLU A 119 -11.72 9.58 5.11
CA GLU A 119 -12.45 10.04 6.30
C GLU A 119 -13.56 9.03 6.61
N ASP A 120 -13.89 8.80 7.88
CA ASP A 120 -15.17 8.19 8.27
C ASP A 120 -16.30 9.14 7.85
N GLY A 121 -16.71 9.02 6.60
CA GLY A 121 -17.91 9.64 6.09
C GLY A 121 -19.09 8.97 6.78
N ASP A 122 -19.96 9.78 7.37
CA ASP A 122 -21.25 9.42 7.95
C ASP A 122 -22.11 8.73 6.87
N GLY A 123 -21.93 7.42 6.72
CA GLY A 123 -22.65 6.52 5.81
C GLY A 123 -23.22 5.37 6.64
N PRO A 124 -24.45 4.92 6.36
CA PRO A 124 -25.30 4.33 7.37
C PRO A 124 -24.73 2.98 7.84
N LEU A 125 -24.55 2.87 9.15
CA LEU A 125 -24.54 1.58 9.84
C LEU A 125 -25.88 0.86 9.62
#